data_AF-A0AAW0XYJ4-F1
#
_entry.id   AF-A0AAW0XYJ4-F1
#
_cell.length_a   1.000
_cell.length_b   1.000
_cell.length_c   1.000
_cell.angle_alpha   90.00
_cell.angle_beta   90.00
_cell.angle_gamma   90.00
#
_symmetry.space_group_name_H-M   'P 1'
#
loop_
_entity.id
_entity.type
_entity.pdbx_description
1 polymer ?
#
loop_
_entity_poly.entity_id
_entity_poly.type
_entity_poly.pdbx_seq_one_letter_code
_entity_poly.pdbx_strand_id
1 'polypeptide(L)'
;MASTTDLAFCCALVLLSLARECFCSDVGVSLGWNWEMWWTYDGISGPEFWGVINPAWVMCSEGRRQSPINLDPRTLLHDPNLTPISLDKTQVQGMLVNTGHSLEWRVKSSAGPPVNLSGGPLSYTYAVSHLRLHFGERDLQGSEHTI
;
A
#
# COMPACT_ATOMS: atom_id res chain seq x y z
N MET A 1 13.99 -2.88 -17.94
CA MET A 1 14.02 -1.47 -17.51
C MET A 1 12.72 -1.23 -16.77
N ALA A 2 12.66 -1.61 -15.49
CA ALA A 2 11.48 -1.48 -14.64
C ALA A 2 11.78 -0.34 -13.66
N SER A 3 10.99 0.72 -13.74
CA SER A 3 11.14 1.93 -12.93
C SER A 3 10.57 1.70 -11.53
N THR A 4 11.28 2.15 -10.51
CA THR A 4 11.05 1.82 -9.09
C THR A 4 9.95 2.66 -8.42
N THR A 5 8.86 2.97 -9.13
CA THR A 5 7.71 3.72 -8.59
C THR A 5 6.37 2.97 -8.68
N ASP A 6 6.38 1.75 -9.24
CA ASP A 6 5.17 1.01 -9.67
C ASP A 6 4.58 0.03 -8.63
N LEU A 7 4.25 0.48 -7.41
CA LEU A 7 3.73 -0.42 -6.35
C LEU A 7 2.52 0.13 -5.56
N ALA A 8 1.81 1.14 -6.06
CA ALA A 8 0.84 1.84 -5.22
C ALA A 8 -0.54 1.16 -5.05
N PHE A 9 -0.95 0.14 -5.83
CA PHE A 9 -2.34 -0.33 -5.77
C PHE A 9 -2.63 -1.84 -5.76
N CYS A 10 -1.62 -2.71 -5.76
CA CYS A 10 -1.86 -4.17 -5.66
C CYS A 10 -0.84 -4.85 -4.73
N CYS A 11 -1.12 -4.83 -3.42
CA CYS A 11 -0.54 -5.68 -2.37
C CYS A 11 1.00 -5.64 -2.14
N ALA A 12 1.39 -5.41 -0.88
CA ALA A 12 2.78 -5.29 -0.43
C ALA A 12 3.59 -6.61 -0.47
N LEU A 13 4.85 -6.53 -0.91
CA LEU A 13 5.96 -7.38 -0.48
C LEU A 13 7.27 -6.59 -0.63
N VAL A 14 8.05 -6.53 0.44
CA VAL A 14 9.28 -5.74 0.55
C VAL A 14 10.46 -6.45 -0.09
N LEU A 15 11.20 -5.75 -0.96
CA LEU A 15 12.57 -6.10 -1.33
C LEU A 15 13.44 -4.83 -1.38
N LEU A 16 14.53 -4.83 -0.59
CA LEU A 16 15.63 -3.87 -0.70
C LEU A 16 16.33 -4.04 -2.05
N SER A 17 16.64 -2.94 -2.75
CA SER A 17 17.69 -2.95 -3.78
C SER A 17 18.61 -1.75 -3.63
N LEU A 18 19.86 -2.02 -3.25
CA LEU A 18 21.02 -1.17 -3.50
C LEU A 18 21.37 -1.28 -4.99
N ALA A 19 21.30 -0.18 -5.76
CA ALA A 19 22.17 0.05 -6.92
C ALA A 19 22.02 1.47 -7.48
N ARG A 20 23.10 2.24 -7.28
CA ARG A 20 23.79 3.17 -8.20
C ARG A 20 23.00 3.93 -9.29
N GLU A 21 23.20 5.24 -9.21
CA GLU A 21 22.91 6.33 -10.15
C GLU A 21 23.15 6.02 -11.63
N CYS A 22 22.18 6.44 -12.46
CA CYS A 22 22.45 6.93 -13.82
C CYS A 22 21.53 8.10 -14.17
N PHE A 23 22.15 9.13 -14.73
CA PHE A 23 21.66 10.46 -15.13
C PHE A 23 20.49 10.46 -16.13
N CYS A 24 19.63 11.48 -16.04
CA CYS A 24 19.54 12.55 -17.05
C CYS A 24 18.69 13.71 -16.51
N SER A 25 19.24 14.93 -16.53
CA SER A 25 18.52 16.14 -16.13
C SER A 25 17.65 16.64 -17.29
N ASP A 26 16.34 16.40 -17.23
CA ASP A 26 15.38 17.16 -18.01
C ASP A 26 14.57 18.04 -17.06
N VAL A 27 14.92 19.33 -16.99
CA VAL A 27 14.08 20.34 -16.35
C VAL A 27 13.02 20.76 -17.36
N GLY A 28 12.07 19.85 -17.61
CA GLY A 28 10.81 20.14 -18.28
C GLY A 28 9.79 20.57 -17.24
N VAL A 29 9.36 21.83 -17.26
CA VAL A 29 8.22 22.28 -16.45
C VAL A 29 6.96 21.63 -17.04
N SER A 30 6.57 20.48 -16.49
CA SER A 30 5.34 19.79 -16.85
C SER A 30 4.15 20.59 -16.31
N LEU A 31 3.34 21.17 -17.20
CA LEU A 31 1.92 21.40 -16.93
C LEU A 31 1.23 20.03 -16.95
N GLY A 32 1.60 19.18 -16.00
CA GLY A 32 1.40 17.74 -16.07
C GLY A 32 0.11 17.35 -15.37
N TRP A 33 -0.90 16.98 -16.15
CA TRP A 33 -1.92 16.06 -15.66
C TRP A 33 -1.20 14.79 -15.21
N ASN A 34 -1.14 14.53 -13.90
CA ASN A 34 -0.54 13.30 -13.40
C ASN A 34 -1.58 12.17 -13.56
N TRP A 35 -1.42 11.34 -14.58
CA TRP A 35 -2.28 10.19 -14.83
C TRP A 35 -2.27 9.18 -13.66
N GLU A 36 -1.21 9.17 -12.84
CA GLU A 36 -1.12 8.33 -11.65
C GLU A 36 -2.18 8.69 -10.59
N MET A 37 -2.68 9.93 -10.64
CA MET A 37 -3.71 10.43 -9.72
C MET A 37 -5.12 10.32 -10.28
N TRP A 38 -5.28 9.84 -11.53
CA TRP A 38 -6.58 9.75 -12.20
C TRP A 38 -7.27 8.42 -11.90
N TRP A 39 -7.71 8.27 -10.66
CA TRP A 39 -8.56 7.16 -10.21
C TRP A 39 -9.54 7.64 -9.14
N THR A 40 -10.66 6.94 -8.97
CA THR A 40 -11.67 7.19 -7.95
C THR A 40 -12.20 5.86 -7.41
N TYR A 41 -13.04 5.91 -6.38
CA TYR A 41 -13.78 4.73 -5.92
C TYR A 41 -15.09 4.49 -6.69
N ASP A 42 -15.54 5.47 -7.48
CA ASP A 42 -16.84 5.44 -8.16
C ASP A 42 -16.74 5.78 -9.66
N GLY A 43 -17.75 5.37 -10.43
CA GLY A 43 -17.92 5.74 -11.83
C GLY A 43 -16.90 5.11 -12.77
N ILE A 44 -16.60 5.81 -13.88
CA ILE A 44 -15.74 5.30 -14.97
C ILE A 44 -14.26 5.18 -14.60
N SER A 45 -13.86 5.75 -13.46
CA SER A 45 -12.52 5.65 -12.88
C SER A 45 -12.51 4.82 -11.59
N GLY A 46 -13.59 4.06 -11.35
CA GLY A 46 -13.73 3.14 -10.22
C GLY A 46 -12.89 1.87 -10.34
N PRO A 47 -12.84 1.05 -9.27
CA PRO A 47 -12.02 -0.16 -9.19
C PRO A 47 -12.21 -1.17 -10.33
N GLU A 48 -13.44 -1.27 -10.85
CA GLU A 48 -13.78 -2.15 -11.98
C GLU A 48 -12.97 -1.83 -13.27
N PHE A 49 -12.51 -0.58 -13.41
CA PHE A 49 -11.86 -0.10 -14.61
C PHE A 49 -10.37 0.22 -14.42
N TRP A 50 -9.82 0.14 -13.20
CA TRP A 50 -8.42 0.51 -12.92
C TRP A 50 -7.41 -0.18 -13.84
N GLY A 51 -7.62 -1.47 -14.15
CA GLY A 51 -6.72 -2.23 -15.03
C GLY A 51 -6.78 -1.84 -16.51
N VAL A 52 -7.80 -1.09 -16.93
CA VAL A 52 -8.01 -0.68 -18.32
C VAL A 52 -7.66 0.79 -18.53
N ILE A 53 -7.98 1.65 -17.56
CA ILE A 53 -7.75 3.11 -17.68
C ILE A 53 -6.26 3.47 -17.70
N ASN A 54 -5.41 2.57 -17.19
CA ASN A 54 -3.99 2.82 -17.08
C ASN A 54 -3.17 1.56 -17.39
N PRO A 55 -2.31 1.58 -18.43
CA PRO A 55 -1.45 0.45 -18.77
C PRO A 55 -0.54 0.00 -17.62
N ALA A 56 -0.15 0.91 -16.71
CA ALA A 56 0.67 0.57 -15.55
C ALA A 56 -0.09 -0.26 -14.49
N TRP A 57 -1.44 -0.28 -14.55
CA TRP A 57 -2.31 -0.94 -13.58
C TRP A 57 -2.96 -2.22 -14.12
N VAL A 58 -2.47 -2.77 -15.23
CA VAL A 58 -3.01 -4.01 -15.85
C VAL A 58 -3.15 -5.18 -14.86
N MET A 59 -2.33 -5.21 -13.80
CA MET A 59 -2.43 -6.21 -12.75
C MET A 59 -3.74 -6.14 -11.95
N CYS A 60 -4.44 -5.00 -11.94
CA CYS A 60 -5.76 -4.88 -11.33
C CYS A 60 -6.82 -5.73 -12.05
N SER A 61 -6.66 -5.99 -13.35
CA SER A 61 -7.58 -6.84 -14.13
C SER A 61 -7.05 -8.27 -14.35
N GLU A 62 -5.74 -8.43 -14.53
CA GLU A 62 -5.14 -9.74 -14.88
C GLU A 62 -4.48 -10.47 -13.69
N GLY A 63 -4.24 -9.77 -12.58
CA GLY A 63 -3.52 -10.31 -11.44
C GLY A 63 -4.30 -11.41 -10.72
N ARG A 64 -3.61 -12.47 -10.32
CA ARG A 64 -4.20 -13.62 -9.61
C ARG A 64 -4.09 -13.57 -8.08
N ARG A 65 -3.39 -12.57 -7.55
CA ARG A 65 -3.11 -12.39 -6.11
C ARG A 65 -3.46 -10.97 -5.70
N GLN A 66 -4.71 -10.60 -5.95
CA GLN A 66 -5.24 -9.31 -5.60
C GLN A 66 -5.82 -9.30 -4.19
N SER A 67 -5.80 -8.12 -3.60
CA SER A 67 -6.46 -7.79 -2.34
C SER A 67 -7.45 -6.65 -2.60
N PRO A 68 -8.55 -6.54 -1.84
CA PRO A 68 -8.93 -7.35 -0.69
C PRO A 68 -9.51 -8.73 -1.02
N ILE A 69 -9.66 -9.59 -0.01
CA ILE A 69 -10.33 -10.89 -0.09
C ILE A 69 -11.35 -11.10 1.03
N ASN A 70 -12.29 -12.01 0.81
CA ASN A 70 -13.17 -12.54 1.86
C ASN A 70 -12.48 -13.73 2.56
N LEU A 71 -12.46 -13.72 3.89
CA LEU A 71 -11.80 -14.72 4.73
C LEU A 71 -12.84 -15.68 5.33
N ASP A 72 -13.17 -16.77 4.63
CA ASP A 72 -14.11 -17.78 5.16
C ASP A 72 -13.45 -18.66 6.24
N PRO A 73 -13.84 -18.54 7.54
CA PRO A 73 -13.20 -19.27 8.64
C PRO A 73 -13.26 -20.80 8.50
N ARG A 74 -14.20 -21.33 7.71
CA ARG A 74 -14.36 -22.77 7.46
C ARG A 74 -13.28 -23.33 6.54
N THR A 75 -12.62 -22.47 5.77
CA THR A 75 -11.60 -22.85 4.78
C THR A 75 -10.17 -22.55 5.25
N LEU A 76 -10.02 -21.82 6.36
CA LEU A 76 -8.72 -21.45 6.90
C LEU A 76 -7.99 -22.66 7.48
N LEU A 77 -6.70 -22.76 7.15
CA LEU A 77 -5.81 -23.77 7.72
C LEU A 77 -4.99 -23.13 8.84
N HIS A 78 -5.04 -23.74 10.03
CA HIS A 78 -4.23 -23.31 11.15
C HIS A 78 -2.78 -23.80 10.98
N ASP A 79 -1.83 -22.87 10.94
CA ASP A 79 -0.40 -23.18 10.92
C ASP A 79 0.18 -23.12 12.34
N PRO A 80 0.56 -24.26 12.95
CA PRO A 80 1.14 -24.29 14.29
C PRO A 80 2.55 -23.69 14.38
N ASN A 81 3.24 -23.48 13.26
CA ASN A 81 4.59 -22.89 13.25
C ASN A 81 4.56 -21.36 13.20
N LEU A 82 3.37 -20.76 13.07
CA LEU A 82 3.23 -19.31 12.99
C LEU A 82 3.56 -18.68 14.35
N THR A 83 4.65 -17.91 14.38
CA THR A 83 5.04 -17.18 15.59
C THR A 83 4.19 -15.92 15.79
N PRO A 84 4.08 -15.36 17.00
CA PRO A 84 3.43 -14.08 17.19
C PRO A 84 4.13 -12.94 16.44
N ILE A 85 3.35 -11.98 15.94
CA ILE A 85 3.87 -10.72 15.39
C ILE A 85 4.31 -9.83 16.55
N SER A 86 5.49 -9.21 16.41
CA SER A 86 6.07 -8.26 17.35
C SER A 86 6.11 -6.86 16.73
N LEU A 87 5.60 -5.88 17.47
CA LEU A 87 5.62 -4.46 17.10
C LEU A 87 6.29 -3.67 18.22
N ASP A 88 7.25 -2.81 17.87
CA ASP A 88 7.91 -1.91 18.81
C ASP A 88 6.88 -0.97 19.45
N LYS A 89 6.85 -0.92 20.79
CA LYS A 89 5.90 -0.10 21.56
C LYS A 89 6.39 1.33 21.79
N THR A 90 7.09 1.90 20.81
CA THR A 90 7.67 3.23 20.91
C THR A 90 6.65 4.28 20.48
N GLN A 91 6.51 5.35 21.26
CA GLN A 91 5.71 6.50 20.84
C GLN A 91 6.43 7.23 19.71
N VAL A 92 5.74 7.41 18.58
CA VAL A 92 6.31 8.06 17.40
C VAL A 92 5.43 9.21 16.93
N GLN A 93 6.07 10.30 16.56
CA GLN A 93 5.41 11.46 15.98
C GLN A 93 5.26 11.26 14.46
N GLY A 94 4.10 11.67 13.95
CA GLY A 94 3.80 11.61 12.52
C GLY A 94 2.94 12.78 12.08
N MET A 95 2.62 12.78 10.81
CA MET A 95 1.76 13.78 10.18
C MET A 95 0.54 13.09 9.59
N LEU A 96 -0.63 13.67 9.82
CA LEU A 96 -1.87 13.23 9.20
C LEU A 96 -2.06 14.00 7.88
N VAL A 97 -2.24 13.28 6.79
CA VAL A 97 -2.32 13.79 5.42
C VAL A 97 -3.62 13.28 4.79
N ASN A 98 -4.41 14.19 4.23
CA ASN A 98 -5.53 13.83 3.36
C ASN A 98 -5.01 13.80 1.92
N THR A 99 -5.05 12.64 1.27
CA THR A 99 -4.57 12.48 -0.11
C THR A 99 -5.62 12.84 -1.17
N GLY A 100 -6.84 13.15 -0.76
CA GLY A 100 -8.01 13.27 -1.65
C GLY A 100 -8.79 11.97 -1.78
N HIS A 101 -8.15 10.82 -1.53
CA HIS A 101 -8.78 9.49 -1.59
C HIS A 101 -8.78 8.76 -0.26
N SER A 102 -7.85 9.08 0.64
CA SER A 102 -7.71 8.40 1.92
C SER A 102 -7.08 9.32 2.96
N LEU A 103 -7.25 8.94 4.22
CA LEU A 103 -6.54 9.56 5.33
C LEU A 103 -5.29 8.73 5.64
N GLU A 104 -4.13 9.36 5.55
CA GLU A 104 -2.85 8.72 5.82
C GLU A 104 -2.14 9.35 7.00
N TRP A 105 -1.72 8.53 7.96
CA TRP A 105 -0.76 8.94 8.97
C TRP A 105 0.63 8.50 8.54
N ARG A 106 1.58 9.44 8.41
CA ARG A 106 2.95 9.17 7.96
C ARG A 106 3.94 9.41 9.09
N VAL A 107 4.87 8.49 9.28
CA VAL A 107 5.95 8.62 10.29
C VAL A 107 6.87 9.77 9.89
N LYS A 108 7.20 10.66 10.84
CA LYS A 108 8.14 11.74 10.58
C LYS A 108 9.57 11.21 10.70
N SER A 109 10.36 11.26 9.62
CA SER A 109 11.73 10.71 9.59
C SER A 109 12.68 11.29 10.63
N SER A 110 12.39 12.48 11.17
CA SER A 110 13.18 13.11 12.23
C SER A 110 12.68 12.82 13.65
N ALA A 111 11.69 11.93 13.83
CA ALA A 111 11.02 11.69 15.12
C ALA A 111 11.71 10.65 16.02
N GLY A 112 12.90 10.18 15.66
CA GLY A 112 13.68 9.21 16.44
C GLY A 112 13.81 7.85 15.75
N PRO A 113 14.07 6.76 16.50
CA PRO A 113 14.24 5.43 15.92
C PRO A 113 12.95 4.95 15.23
N PRO A 114 13.06 4.15 14.16
CA PRO A 114 11.90 3.61 13.45
C PRO A 114 11.10 2.66 14.34
N VAL A 115 9.78 2.58 14.11
CA VAL A 115 8.94 1.53 14.68
C VAL A 115 9.11 0.28 13.83
N ASN A 116 9.61 -0.80 14.42
CA ASN A 116 9.81 -2.05 13.69
C ASN A 116 8.69 -3.06 13.92
N LEU A 117 8.42 -3.84 12.88
CA LEU A 117 7.51 -4.97 12.83
C LEU A 117 8.31 -6.23 12.48
N SER A 118 8.19 -7.29 13.27
CA SER A 118 8.90 -8.56 13.07
C SER A 118 8.06 -9.76 13.56
N GLY A 119 8.56 -10.99 13.36
CA GLY A 119 7.84 -12.21 13.74
C GLY A 119 6.70 -12.58 12.78
N GLY A 120 5.78 -13.45 13.21
CA GLY A 120 4.72 -13.90 12.32
C GLY A 120 5.25 -14.69 11.11
N PRO A 121 4.69 -14.46 9.91
CA PRO A 121 5.18 -15.04 8.67
C PRO A 121 6.33 -14.22 8.03
N LEU A 122 6.83 -13.18 8.71
CA LEU A 122 7.81 -12.24 8.14
C LEU A 122 9.23 -12.80 8.21
N SER A 123 9.96 -12.78 7.10
CA SER A 123 11.37 -13.21 7.07
C SER A 123 12.35 -12.15 7.58
N TYR A 124 11.93 -10.88 7.60
CA TYR A 124 12.75 -9.74 7.99
C TYR A 124 12.01 -8.82 8.95
N THR A 125 12.77 -7.92 9.56
CA THR A 125 12.23 -6.79 10.31
C THR A 125 11.90 -5.64 9.36
N TYR A 126 10.69 -5.11 9.45
CA TYR A 126 10.19 -4.03 8.59
C TYR A 126 9.92 -2.77 9.40
N ALA A 127 10.34 -1.61 8.89
CA ALA A 127 10.02 -0.33 9.50
C ALA A 127 8.66 0.18 9.02
N VAL A 128 7.82 0.62 9.95
CA VAL A 128 6.54 1.27 9.63
C VAL A 128 6.81 2.63 8.97
N SER A 129 6.20 2.85 7.80
CA SER A 129 6.33 4.12 7.06
C SER A 129 5.08 5.00 7.19
N HIS A 130 3.90 4.40 6.99
CA HIS A 130 2.61 5.07 7.07
C HIS A 130 1.49 4.09 7.41
N LEU A 131 0.35 4.63 7.81
CA LEU A 131 -0.92 3.95 7.99
C LEU A 131 -1.95 4.65 7.11
N ARG A 132 -2.74 3.89 6.37
CA ARG A 132 -3.85 4.40 5.55
C ARG A 132 -5.16 3.83 6.07
N LEU A 133 -6.18 4.68 6.15
CA LEU A 133 -7.52 4.28 6.59
C LEU A 133 -8.47 4.22 5.40
N HIS A 134 -9.23 3.12 5.35
CA HIS A 134 -10.34 2.90 4.44
C HIS A 134 -11.61 2.79 5.28
N PHE A 135 -12.65 3.53 4.90
CA PHE A 135 -13.91 3.59 5.63
C PHE A 135 -15.07 3.86 4.67
N GLY A 136 -16.27 3.40 5.04
CA GLY A 136 -17.48 3.62 4.27
C GLY A 136 -18.28 4.78 4.83
N GLU A 137 -19.36 5.13 4.13
CA GLU A 137 -20.29 6.17 4.54
C GLU A 137 -21.14 5.76 5.78
N ARG A 138 -21.32 4.46 5.99
CA ARG A 138 -22.18 3.89 7.04
C ARG A 138 -21.40 2.95 7.93
N ASP A 139 -21.72 2.92 9.21
CA ASP A 139 -21.00 2.12 10.23
C ASP A 139 -20.92 0.61 9.94
N LEU A 140 -21.87 0.07 9.16
CA LEU A 140 -21.91 -1.36 8.79
C LEU A 140 -21.10 -1.70 7.53
N GLN A 141 -20.44 -0.72 6.90
CA GLN A 141 -19.73 -0.89 5.63
C GLN A 141 -18.44 -0.06 5.63
N GLY A 142 -17.39 -0.55 4.97
CA GLY A 142 -16.16 0.24 4.79
C GLY A 142 -14.86 -0.54 4.90
N SER A 143 -14.89 -1.72 5.53
CA SER A 143 -13.73 -2.61 5.49
C SER A 143 -13.54 -3.14 4.07
N GLU A 144 -12.29 -3.20 3.63
CA GLU A 144 -11.97 -3.81 2.34
C GLU A 144 -12.03 -5.35 2.44
N HIS A 145 -11.43 -5.92 3.49
CA HIS A 145 -11.54 -7.35 3.79
C HIS A 145 -12.82 -7.66 4.58
N THR A 146 -13.31 -8.88 4.43
CA THR A 146 -14.50 -9.43 5.12
C THR A 146 -14.20 -10.81 5.72
N ILE A 147 -15.00 -11.24 6.70
CA ILE A 147 -14.88 -12.53 7.41
C ILE A 147 -16.26 -13.21 7.42
#